data_AF-A0A7C2VKU5-F1
#
_entry.id   AF-A0A7C2VKU5-F1
#
_cell.length_a   1.000
_cell.length_b   1.000
_cell.length_c   1.000
_cell.angle_alpha   90.00
_cell.angle_beta   90.00
_cell.angle_gamma   90.00
#
_symmetry.space_group_name_H-M   'P 1'
#
loop_
_entity.id
_entity.type
_entity.pdbx_description
1 polymer ?
#
loop_
_entity_poly.entity_id
_entity_poly.type
_entity_poly.pdbx_seq_one_letter_code
_entity_poly.pdbx_strand_id
1 'polypeptide(L)'
;SNVMVKDGGTIVIGGLFRDKITTTRTQIPLLGDLPIIGALFRGTGDKTERQEVMVLLTPHIIEEPNQAEGRARVEDVRRKRFGAKAESQWIGRARLAEDRYAKAAKYYIENNSEAALRELNLALELRPAYLEAIRLKERILGETDPSGVVRLERNVLDVVEQKDTDKWLRR
;
A
#
# COMPACT_ATOMS: atom_id res chain seq x y z
N SER A 1 5.44 -6.09 -26.77
CA SER A 1 5.86 -4.68 -26.92
C SER A 1 6.83 -4.34 -25.81
N ASN A 2 8.05 -3.93 -26.14
CA ASN A 2 9.07 -3.55 -25.15
C ASN A 2 9.09 -2.02 -25.01
N VAL A 3 9.06 -1.53 -23.78
CA VAL A 3 9.00 -0.10 -23.46
C VAL A 3 10.18 0.23 -22.56
N MET A 4 10.95 1.27 -22.92
CA MET A 4 12.13 1.72 -22.16
C MET A 4 11.85 3.10 -21.57
N VAL A 5 12.00 3.24 -20.25
CA VAL A 5 11.76 4.48 -19.51
C VAL A 5 12.85 4.66 -18.46
N LYS A 6 13.19 5.92 -18.16
CA LYS A 6 14.20 6.26 -17.14
C LYS A 6 13.64 6.01 -15.73
N ASP A 7 14.54 5.76 -14.80
CA ASP A 7 14.22 5.67 -13.37
C ASP A 7 13.48 6.92 -12.88
N GLY A 8 12.38 6.73 -12.17
CA GLY A 8 11.50 7.81 -11.68
C GLY A 8 10.67 8.53 -12.76
N GLY A 9 10.80 8.16 -14.04
CA GLY A 9 10.02 8.73 -15.12
C GLY A 9 8.61 8.13 -15.21
N THR A 10 7.57 8.96 -15.24
CA THR A 10 6.18 8.50 -15.41
C THR A 10 5.87 8.31 -16.89
N ILE A 11 5.36 7.14 -17.26
CA ILE A 11 4.86 6.83 -18.61
C ILE A 11 3.35 6.51 -18.57
N VAL A 12 2.64 6.94 -19.61
CA VAL A 12 1.25 6.56 -19.86
C VAL A 12 1.24 5.25 -20.65
N ILE A 13 0.71 4.18 -20.04
CA ILE A 13 0.63 2.86 -20.67
C ILE A 13 -0.58 2.78 -21.61
N GLY A 14 -1.66 3.50 -21.26
CA GLY A 14 -2.87 3.56 -22.06
C GLY A 14 -4.00 4.32 -21.36
N GLY A 15 -5.11 4.45 -22.07
CA GLY A 15 -6.34 5.04 -21.55
C GLY A 15 -7.56 4.56 -22.32
N LEU A 16 -8.72 4.67 -21.68
CA LEU A 16 -10.03 4.38 -22.26
C LEU A 16 -10.92 5.61 -22.12
N PHE A 17 -11.51 6.03 -23.23
CA PHE A 17 -12.56 7.05 -23.26
C PHE A 17 -13.88 6.35 -23.57
N ARG A 18 -14.91 6.61 -22.78
CA ARG A 18 -16.25 6.09 -22.99
C ARG A 18 -17.25 7.25 -22.92
N ASP A 19 -17.94 7.46 -24.04
CA ASP A 19 -19.07 8.36 -24.11
C ASP A 19 -20.37 7.55 -24.07
N LYS A 20 -21.29 7.91 -23.18
CA LYS A 20 -22.63 7.33 -23.09
C LYS A 20 -23.67 8.43 -23.27
N ILE A 21 -24.42 8.35 -24.35
CA ILE A 21 -25.54 9.25 -24.64
C ILE A 21 -26.83 8.50 -24.28
N THR A 22 -27.62 9.07 -23.36
CA THR A 22 -28.92 8.54 -22.96
C THR A 22 -29.99 9.57 -23.32
N THR A 23 -30.79 9.27 -24.34
CA THR A 23 -31.96 10.09 -24.72
C THR A 23 -33.20 9.51 -24.07
N THR A 24 -33.86 10.32 -23.26
CA THR A 24 -35.14 9.98 -22.61
C THR A 24 -36.25 10.79 -23.24
N ARG A 25 -37.30 10.11 -23.71
CA ARG A 25 -38.50 10.76 -24.27
C ARG A 25 -39.69 10.47 -23.38
N THR A 26 -40.34 11.52 -22.89
CA THR A 26 -41.57 11.45 -22.11
C THR A 26 -42.68 12.15 -22.88
N GLN A 27 -43.88 11.56 -22.91
CA GLN A 27 -45.05 12.19 -23.53
C GLN A 27 -46.33 11.78 -22.84
N ILE A 28 -47.32 12.68 -22.83
CA ILE A 28 -48.68 12.36 -22.39
C ILE A 28 -49.38 11.60 -23.54
N PRO A 29 -49.96 10.41 -23.30
CA PRO A 29 -50.72 9.68 -24.32
C PRO A 29 -51.85 10.55 -24.89
N LEU A 30 -52.14 10.42 -26.19
CA LEU A 30 -53.19 11.15 -26.93
C LEU A 30 -52.85 12.62 -27.23
N LEU A 31 -52.49 13.42 -26.22
CA LEU A 31 -52.15 14.84 -26.38
C LEU A 31 -50.77 15.05 -26.99
N GLY A 32 -49.83 14.15 -26.70
CA GLY A 32 -48.47 14.20 -27.20
C GLY A 32 -48.37 14.04 -28.71
N ASP A 33 -49.34 13.43 -29.40
CA ASP A 33 -49.22 13.14 -30.84
C ASP A 33 -49.86 14.21 -31.74
N LEU A 34 -50.46 15.26 -31.15
CA LEU A 34 -51.11 16.32 -31.92
C LEU A 34 -50.09 17.16 -32.73
N PRO A 35 -50.35 17.42 -34.02
CA PRO A 35 -49.40 18.08 -34.92
C PRO A 35 -49.15 19.55 -34.60
N ILE A 36 -50.11 20.24 -33.94
CA ILE A 36 -50.01 21.68 -33.64
C ILE A 36 -49.60 21.91 -32.17
N ILE A 37 -50.23 21.20 -31.23
CA ILE A 37 -50.05 21.45 -29.79
C ILE A 37 -49.28 20.36 -29.04
N GLY A 38 -48.99 19.21 -29.68
CA GLY A 38 -48.35 18.08 -29.01
C GLY A 38 -46.93 18.34 -28.52
N ALA A 39 -46.26 19.39 -29.02
CA ALA A 39 -44.93 19.80 -28.51
C ALA A 39 -44.98 20.30 -27.06
N LEU A 40 -46.09 20.89 -26.60
CA LEU A 40 -46.25 21.34 -25.21
C LEU A 40 -46.44 20.19 -24.21
N PHE A 41 -46.79 19.00 -24.71
CA PHE A 41 -47.08 17.80 -23.92
C PHE A 41 -46.03 16.70 -24.11
N ARG A 42 -44.88 17.04 -24.70
CA ARG A 42 -43.71 16.17 -24.92
C ARG A 42 -42.49 16.74 -24.22
N GLY A 43 -41.71 15.88 -23.57
CA GLY A 43 -40.41 16.20 -22.98
C GLY A 43 -39.32 15.33 -23.61
N THR A 44 -38.20 15.93 -23.98
CA THR A 44 -36.99 15.20 -24.37
C THR A 44 -35.86 15.63 -23.45
N GLY A 45 -35.20 14.66 -22.84
CA GLY A 45 -34.04 14.89 -21.99
C GLY A 45 -32.86 14.10 -22.52
N ASP A 46 -31.84 14.81 -22.98
CA ASP A 46 -30.57 14.21 -23.38
C ASP A 46 -29.58 14.31 -22.23
N LYS A 47 -29.00 13.16 -21.87
CA LYS A 47 -27.94 13.08 -20.86
C LYS A 47 -26.70 12.46 -21.49
N THR A 48 -25.64 13.24 -21.56
CA THR A 48 -24.31 12.78 -22.00
C THR A 48 -23.43 12.56 -20.79
N GLU A 49 -22.89 11.35 -20.65
CA GLU A 49 -21.93 10.98 -19.62
C GLU A 49 -20.60 10.59 -20.29
N ARG A 50 -19.53 11.27 -19.92
CA ARG A 50 -18.17 11.02 -20.43
C ARG A 50 -17.29 10.49 -19.32
N GLN A 51 -16.69 9.33 -19.55
CA GLN A 51 -15.80 8.65 -18.62
C GLN A 51 -14.42 8.50 -19.25
N GLU A 52 -13.40 9.04 -18.59
CA GLU A 52 -12.02 8.98 -19.04
C GLU A 52 -11.19 8.23 -17.99
N VAL A 53 -10.49 7.19 -18.40
CA VAL A 53 -9.62 6.40 -17.54
C VAL A 53 -8.22 6.41 -18.14
N MET A 54 -7.21 6.74 -17.34
CA MET A 54 -5.80 6.71 -17.72
C MET A 54 -4.99 5.83 -16.77
N VAL A 55 -4.03 5.08 -17.32
CA VAL A 55 -3.12 4.22 -16.55
C VAL A 55 -1.70 4.76 -16.67
N LEU A 56 -1.12 5.13 -15.53
CA LEU A 56 0.24 5.66 -15.42
C LEU A 56 1.13 4.66 -14.67
N LEU A 57 2.40 4.59 -15.08
CA LEU A 57 3.43 3.79 -14.41
C LEU A 57 4.67 4.64 -14.19
N THR A 58 5.20 4.61 -12.97
CA THR A 58 6.46 5.26 -12.59
C THR A 58 7.36 4.19 -11.97
N PRO A 59 8.36 3.67 -12.69
CA PRO A 59 9.28 2.68 -12.14
C PRO A 59 10.31 3.36 -11.23
N HIS A 60 10.76 2.63 -10.22
CA HIS A 60 11.85 3.03 -9.33
C HIS A 60 12.89 1.91 -9.24
N ILE A 61 14.16 2.24 -9.46
CA ILE A 61 15.30 1.35 -9.28
C ILE A 61 15.67 1.34 -7.79
N ILE A 62 15.59 0.17 -7.16
CA ILE A 62 16.02 -0.03 -5.78
C ILE A 62 17.41 -0.66 -5.83
N GLU A 63 18.41 0.08 -5.37
CA GLU A 63 19.72 -0.49 -5.08
C GLU A 63 19.63 -1.27 -3.76
N GLU A 64 20.06 -2.53 -3.77
CA GLU A 64 20.14 -3.32 -2.54
C GLU A 64 21.08 -2.61 -1.57
N PRO A 65 20.63 -2.34 -0.33
CA PRO A 65 21.48 -1.64 0.59
C PRO A 65 22.60 -2.58 1.02
N ASN A 66 23.81 -2.28 0.55
CA ASN A 66 25.04 -2.90 1.00
C ASN A 66 25.06 -2.92 2.54
N GLN A 67 25.56 -4.02 3.10
CA GLN A 67 25.56 -4.31 4.53
C GLN A 67 26.56 -3.42 5.27
N ALA A 68 26.29 -2.12 5.33
CA ALA A 68 26.93 -1.19 6.23
C ALA A 68 25.89 -0.19 6.70
N GLU A 69 26.00 0.23 7.95
CA GLU A 69 25.23 1.30 8.56
C GLU A 69 23.82 0.93 9.04
N GLY A 70 23.79 0.11 10.10
CA GLY A 70 22.65 0.03 11.02
C GLY A 70 22.36 1.34 11.79
N ARG A 71 23.28 2.32 11.76
CA ARG A 71 23.13 3.61 12.48
C ARG A 71 22.42 4.69 11.65
N ALA A 72 22.66 4.75 10.33
CA ALA A 72 22.05 5.76 9.46
C ALA A 72 20.53 5.56 9.24
N ARG A 73 20.04 4.31 9.37
CA ARG A 73 18.61 3.99 9.19
C ARG A 73 17.71 4.53 10.31
N VAL A 74 18.21 4.66 11.54
CA VAL A 74 17.38 5.09 12.68
C VAL A 74 16.92 6.54 12.52
N GLU A 75 17.79 7.41 12.01
CA GLU A 75 17.46 8.82 11.75
C GLU A 75 16.63 9.01 10.46
N ASP A 76 16.86 8.17 9.46
CA ASP A 76 16.22 8.32 8.14
C ASP A 76 14.78 7.77 8.10
N VAL A 77 14.47 6.78 8.96
CA VAL A 77 13.09 6.29 9.17
C VAL A 77 12.20 7.38 9.75
N ARG A 78 12.75 8.28 10.57
CA ARG A 78 12.00 9.41 11.14
C ARG A 78 11.73 10.49 10.09
N ARG A 79 12.67 10.75 9.17
CA ARG A 79 12.57 11.84 8.18
C ARG A 79 11.71 11.45 6.96
N LYS A 80 11.82 10.21 6.48
CA LYS A 80 11.09 9.74 5.27
C LYS A 80 9.60 9.49 5.48
N ARG A 81 9.09 9.51 6.73
CA ARG A 81 7.68 9.23 7.06
C ARG A 81 6.78 10.44 7.28
N PHE A 82 7.32 11.66 7.37
CA PHE A 82 6.49 12.86 7.53
C PHE A 82 5.80 13.33 6.23
N GLY A 83 6.20 12.82 5.05
CA GLY A 83 5.68 13.28 3.75
C GLY A 83 4.71 12.33 3.03
N ALA A 84 4.63 11.06 3.43
CA ALA A 84 3.81 10.07 2.72
C ALA A 84 2.67 9.58 3.62
N LYS A 85 1.45 10.03 3.28
CA LYS A 85 0.15 9.53 3.76
C LYS A 85 -0.33 10.07 5.12
N ALA A 86 -0.57 11.38 5.14
CA ALA A 86 -1.49 12.02 6.08
C ALA A 86 -2.97 11.74 5.72
N GLU A 87 -3.35 10.47 5.59
CA GLU A 87 -4.75 10.06 5.49
C GLU A 87 -5.07 9.08 6.63
N SER A 88 -5.59 9.64 7.72
CA SER A 88 -6.52 9.00 8.65
C SER A 88 -6.14 7.62 9.26
N GLN A 89 -4.96 7.50 9.89
CA GLN A 89 -4.68 6.45 10.90
C GLN A 89 -3.81 6.97 12.06
N TRP A 90 -4.21 8.10 12.64
CA TRP A 90 -3.55 8.72 13.80
C TRP A 90 -3.45 7.83 15.06
N ILE A 91 -4.21 6.72 15.14
CA ILE A 91 -4.14 5.71 16.23
C ILE A 91 -3.98 4.29 15.64
N GLY A 92 -3.13 4.14 14.62
CA GLY A 92 -2.90 2.84 13.98
C GLY A 92 -1.89 1.98 14.74
N ARG A 93 -2.15 0.66 14.86
CA ARG A 93 -1.19 -0.35 15.33
C ARG A 93 0.19 -0.24 14.65
N ALA A 94 0.23 0.29 13.43
CA ALA A 94 1.46 0.60 12.71
C ALA A 94 2.36 1.60 13.45
N ARG A 95 1.84 2.75 13.91
CA ARG A 95 2.63 3.75 14.63
C ARG A 95 3.16 3.21 15.97
N LEU A 96 2.36 2.39 16.65
CA LEU A 96 2.79 1.71 17.86
C LEU A 96 3.93 0.72 17.57
N ALA A 97 3.83 -0.09 16.51
CA ALA A 97 4.89 -1.01 16.12
C ALA A 97 6.21 -0.26 15.80
N GLU A 98 6.10 0.90 15.17
CA GLU A 98 7.25 1.77 14.87
C GLU A 98 7.91 2.36 16.13
N ASP A 99 7.12 2.83 17.10
CA ASP A 99 7.63 3.32 18.39
C ASP A 99 8.36 2.22 19.17
N ARG A 100 7.79 1.01 19.20
CA ARG A 100 8.41 -0.17 19.83
C ARG A 100 9.71 -0.55 19.13
N TYR A 101 9.75 -0.54 17.81
CA TYR A 101 10.99 -0.79 17.05
C TYR A 101 12.07 0.25 17.33
N ALA A 102 11.72 1.54 17.41
CA ALA A 102 12.68 2.59 17.74
C ALA A 102 13.29 2.39 19.14
N LYS A 103 12.47 2.00 20.13
CA LYS A 103 12.94 1.63 21.48
C LYS A 103 13.86 0.42 21.45
N ALA A 104 13.50 -0.62 20.69
CA ALA A 104 14.34 -1.79 20.53
C ALA A 104 15.71 -1.46 19.92
N ALA A 105 15.74 -0.65 18.85
CA ALA A 105 16.97 -0.22 18.21
C ALA A 105 17.85 0.60 19.18
N LYS A 106 17.24 1.44 20.02
CA LYS A 106 17.94 2.18 21.08
C LYS A 106 18.58 1.22 22.08
N TYR A 107 17.83 0.27 22.64
CA TYR A 107 18.36 -0.70 23.60
C TYR A 107 19.48 -1.57 23.01
N TYR A 108 19.39 -1.91 21.72
CA TYR A 108 20.44 -2.63 21.03
C TYR A 108 21.74 -1.82 20.93
N ILE A 109 21.66 -0.52 20.62
CA ILE A 109 22.82 0.38 20.62
C ILE A 109 23.43 0.52 22.02
N GLU A 110 22.60 0.44 23.06
CA GLU A 110 23.01 0.43 24.47
C GLU A 110 23.54 -0.94 24.94
N ASN A 111 23.78 -1.89 24.03
CA ASN A 111 24.21 -3.28 24.32
C ASN A 111 23.24 -4.08 25.22
N ASN A 112 21.98 -3.65 25.32
CA ASN A 112 20.94 -4.35 26.08
C ASN A 112 20.08 -5.21 25.15
N SER A 113 20.64 -6.36 24.74
CA SER A 113 19.99 -7.30 23.83
C SER A 113 18.68 -7.88 24.36
N GLU A 114 18.56 -8.08 25.68
CA GLU A 114 17.35 -8.62 26.28
C GLU A 114 16.17 -7.63 26.21
N ALA A 115 16.41 -6.36 26.56
CA ALA A 115 15.40 -5.32 26.44
C ALA A 115 15.03 -5.06 24.96
N ALA A 116 16.01 -5.11 24.06
CA ALA A 116 15.78 -4.97 22.63
C ALA A 116 14.86 -6.08 22.07
N LEU A 117 15.10 -7.34 22.46
CA LEU A 117 14.27 -8.47 22.05
C LEU A 117 12.83 -8.39 22.56
N ARG A 118 12.62 -7.91 23.79
CA ARG A 118 11.27 -7.70 24.36
C ARG A 118 10.48 -6.68 23.56
N GLU A 119 11.08 -5.53 23.25
CA GLU A 119 10.44 -4.49 22.44
C GLU A 119 10.19 -4.95 21.00
N LEU A 120 11.08 -5.76 20.41
CA LEU A 120 10.89 -6.36 19.09
C LEU A 120 9.72 -7.33 19.04
N ASN A 121 9.56 -8.18 20.06
CA ASN A 121 8.42 -9.08 20.14
C ASN A 121 7.11 -8.30 20.16
N LEU A 122 7.04 -7.23 20.96
CA LEU A 122 5.87 -6.35 21.01
C LEU A 122 5.61 -5.64 19.68
N ALA A 123 6.66 -5.22 18.96
CA ALA A 123 6.52 -4.64 17.62
C ALA A 123 5.97 -5.65 16.60
N LEU A 124 6.43 -6.91 16.67
CA LEU A 124 6.01 -7.99 15.78
C LEU A 124 4.60 -8.52 16.09
N GLU A 125 4.17 -8.48 17.35
CA GLU A 125 2.76 -8.74 17.71
C GLU A 125 1.82 -7.71 17.08
N LEU A 126 2.21 -6.44 17.11
CA LEU A 126 1.44 -5.36 16.50
C LEU A 126 1.47 -5.44 14.96
N ARG A 127 2.61 -5.84 14.38
CA ARG A 127 2.80 -5.98 12.93
C ARG A 127 3.68 -7.21 12.62
N PRO A 128 3.07 -8.39 12.37
CA PRO A 128 3.81 -9.64 12.14
C PRO A 128 4.74 -9.62 10.92
N ALA A 129 4.39 -8.84 9.89
CA ALA A 129 5.19 -8.70 8.66
C ALA A 129 6.07 -7.43 8.68
N TYR A 130 6.58 -7.03 9.85
CA TYR A 130 7.48 -5.88 9.97
C TYR A 130 8.93 -6.31 9.72
N LEU A 131 9.34 -6.27 8.45
CA LEU A 131 10.63 -6.78 7.97
C LEU A 131 11.84 -6.22 8.75
N GLU A 132 11.83 -4.93 9.06
CA GLU A 132 12.92 -4.27 9.78
C GLU A 132 13.06 -4.79 11.22
N ALA A 133 11.94 -5.11 11.88
CA ALA A 133 11.95 -5.72 13.20
C ALA A 133 12.40 -7.19 13.16
N ILE A 134 11.97 -7.96 12.14
CA ILE A 134 12.40 -9.35 11.94
C ILE A 134 13.93 -9.41 11.77
N ARG A 135 14.47 -8.61 10.85
CA ARG A 135 15.92 -8.57 10.58
C ARG A 135 16.75 -8.15 11.79
N LEU A 136 16.26 -7.18 12.56
CA LEU A 136 16.94 -6.75 13.79
C LEU A 136 16.91 -7.85 14.85
N LYS A 137 15.79 -8.57 14.98
CA LYS A 137 15.65 -9.70 15.90
C LYS A 137 16.57 -10.86 15.52
N GLU A 138 16.63 -11.22 14.23
CA GLU A 138 17.56 -12.24 13.70
C GLU A 138 19.02 -11.86 13.99
N ARG A 139 19.40 -10.60 13.77
CA ARG A 139 20.75 -10.11 14.09
C ARG A 139 21.09 -10.27 15.57
N ILE A 140 20.20 -9.79 16.45
CA ILE A 140 20.43 -9.87 17.91
C ILE A 140 20.55 -11.33 18.37
N LEU A 141 19.72 -12.22 17.82
CA LEU A 141 19.78 -13.64 18.15
C LEU A 141 21.04 -14.31 17.60
N GLY A 142 21.47 -13.97 16.39
CA GLY A 142 22.74 -14.45 15.85
C GLY A 142 23.95 -14.03 16.70
N GLU A 143 23.87 -12.87 17.35
CA GLU A 143 24.91 -12.36 18.26
C GLU A 143 24.83 -12.95 19.67
N THR A 144 23.64 -13.32 20.16
CA THR A 144 23.43 -13.74 21.57
C THR A 144 23.31 -15.27 21.74
N ASP A 145 22.71 -15.98 20.78
CA ASP A 145 22.55 -17.45 20.78
C ASP A 145 22.35 -18.00 19.34
N PRO A 146 23.38 -18.64 18.75
CA PRO A 146 23.33 -19.18 17.39
C PRO A 146 22.21 -20.20 17.13
N SER A 147 21.71 -20.86 18.19
CA SER A 147 20.68 -21.91 18.06
C SER A 147 19.26 -21.35 17.84
N GLY A 148 19.01 -20.09 18.20
CA GLY A 148 17.70 -19.44 18.11
C GLY A 148 17.31 -18.95 16.70
N VAL A 149 18.29 -18.64 15.85
CA VAL A 149 18.09 -18.06 14.52
C VAL A 149 17.34 -19.03 13.58
N VAL A 150 17.72 -20.30 13.59
CA VAL A 150 17.16 -21.36 12.74
C VAL A 150 15.64 -21.56 12.95
N ARG A 151 15.16 -21.29 14.18
CA ARG A 151 13.73 -21.45 14.52
C ARG A 151 12.86 -20.31 13.98
N LEU A 152 13.43 -19.11 13.87
CA LEU A 152 12.69 -17.94 13.40
C LEU A 152 12.53 -17.93 11.88
N GLU A 153 13.58 -18.29 11.14
CA GLU A 153 13.51 -18.37 9.67
C GLU A 153 12.37 -19.29 9.22
N ARG A 154 12.22 -20.44 9.87
CA ARG A 154 11.14 -21.40 9.60
C ARG A 154 9.76 -20.79 9.86
N ASN A 155 9.56 -20.20 11.03
CA ASN A 155 8.26 -19.62 11.40
C ASN A 155 7.89 -18.40 10.53
N VAL A 156 8.87 -17.59 10.11
CA VAL A 156 8.62 -16.44 9.23
C VAL A 156 8.23 -16.90 7.83
N LEU A 157 8.88 -17.94 7.31
CA LEU A 157 8.55 -18.54 6.01
C LEU A 157 7.11 -19.06 5.99
N ASP A 158 6.70 -19.78 7.04
CA ASP A 158 5.34 -20.33 7.17
C ASP A 158 4.27 -19.21 7.18
N VAL A 159 4.54 -18.08 7.85
CA VAL A 159 3.63 -16.93 7.92
C VAL A 159 3.53 -16.19 6.58
N VAL A 160 4.63 -16.12 5.82
CA VAL A 160 4.64 -15.53 4.48
C VAL A 160 3.91 -16.41 3.48
N GLU A 161 4.15 -17.73 3.48
CA GLU A 161 3.47 -18.69 2.62
C GLU A 161 1.96 -18.74 2.86
N GLN A 162 1.50 -18.69 4.12
CA GLN A 162 0.06 -18.62 4.42
C GLN A 162 -0.59 -17.36 3.86
N LYS A 163 0.07 -16.20 3.96
CA LYS A 163 -0.49 -14.93 3.45
C LYS A 163 -0.54 -14.89 1.93
N ASP A 164 0.43 -15.48 1.25
CA ASP A 164 0.39 -15.59 -0.20
C ASP A 164 -0.68 -16.58 -0.64
N THR A 165 -0.82 -17.73 0.02
CA THR A 165 -1.87 -18.72 -0.26
C THR A 165 -3.29 -18.14 -0.09
N ASP A 166 -3.53 -17.38 0.98
CA ASP A 166 -4.80 -16.68 1.23
C ASP A 166 -5.16 -15.64 0.16
N LYS A 167 -4.13 -15.10 -0.53
CA LYS A 167 -4.30 -14.11 -1.60
C LYS A 167 -4.70 -14.76 -2.93
N TRP A 168 -4.31 -16.01 -3.16
CA TRP A 168 -4.69 -16.79 -4.35
C TRP A 168 -6.09 -17.39 -4.24
N LEU A 169 -6.55 -17.75 -3.03
CA LEU A 169 -7.86 -18.34 -2.79
C LEU A 169 -9.04 -17.34 -2.88
N ARG A 170 -8.77 -16.05 -3.09
CA ARG A 170 -9.79 -14.97 -3.20
C ARG A 170 -10.00 -14.46 -4.64
N ARG A 171 -9.66 -15.26 -5.65
CA ARG A 171 -9.90 -14.95 -7.07
C ARG A 171 -10.75 -16.01 -7.75
#